data_AF-A0A5D2KN72-F1
#
_entry.id   AF-A0A5D2KN72-F1
#
_cell.length_a   1.000
_cell.length_b   1.000
_cell.length_c   1.000
_cell.angle_alpha   90.00
_cell.angle_beta   90.00
_cell.angle_gamma   90.00
#
_symmetry.space_group_name_H-M   'P 1'
#
loop_
_entity.id
_entity.type
_entity.pdbx_description
1 polymer ?
#
loop_
_entity_poly.entity_id
_entity_poly.type
_entity_poly.pdbx_seq_one_letter_code
_entity_poly.pdbx_strand_id
1 'polypeptide(L)'
;MESAFDSRPGLISLFSGSNFIFTSPKPREKSEELKKRLRKLKELAERKEYQELVKDITPKKDLNEPFSTYKDQIGFGLHVALTMFTGYLLGYFAFRALFNHSPIMNSAGGILGLVFGMLLETFLFIIRTSEPNLKSPSSTSRFKKNQ
;
A
#
# COMPACT_ATOMS: atom_id res chain seq x y z
N MET A 1 -37.95 77.71 -37.18
CA MET A 1 -37.62 77.83 -35.75
C MET A 1 -37.58 76.42 -35.21
N GLU A 2 -36.40 75.81 -35.22
CA GLU A 2 -36.21 74.42 -34.82
C GLU A 2 -35.27 74.37 -33.61
N SER A 3 -35.67 73.54 -32.66
CA SER A 3 -35.38 73.57 -31.23
C SER A 3 -33.93 73.23 -30.87
N ALA A 4 -33.27 74.13 -30.13
CA ALA A 4 -31.93 73.95 -29.56
C ALA A 4 -31.93 73.10 -28.27
N PHE A 5 -32.53 71.90 -28.30
CA PHE A 5 -32.63 71.03 -27.12
C PHE A 5 -31.72 69.80 -27.13
N ASP A 6 -30.82 69.65 -28.11
CA ASP A 6 -30.08 68.40 -28.30
C ASP A 6 -28.60 68.43 -27.84
N SER A 7 -28.16 69.50 -27.18
CA SER A 7 -26.76 69.65 -26.73
C SER A 7 -26.48 69.09 -25.33
N ARG A 8 -27.11 67.97 -24.94
CA ARG A 8 -26.68 67.23 -23.74
C ARG A 8 -25.66 66.19 -24.16
N PRO A 9 -24.35 66.36 -23.86
CA PRO A 9 -23.37 65.33 -24.16
C PRO A 9 -23.79 64.03 -23.46
N GLY A 10 -23.86 62.93 -24.21
CA GLY A 10 -24.26 61.64 -23.65
C GLY A 10 -23.30 61.26 -22.52
N LEU A 11 -23.84 60.72 -21.41
CA LEU A 11 -23.06 60.37 -20.20
C LEU A 11 -21.79 59.57 -20.53
N ILE A 12 -21.86 58.70 -21.54
CA ILE A 12 -20.75 57.88 -22.04
C ILE A 12 -19.57 58.74 -22.52
N SER A 13 -19.83 59.90 -23.15
CA SER A 13 -18.79 60.84 -23.59
C SER A 13 -18.06 61.52 -22.42
N LEU A 14 -18.76 61.77 -21.30
CA LEU A 14 -18.17 62.33 -20.08
C LEU A 14 -17.25 61.33 -19.36
N PHE A 15 -17.49 60.03 -19.53
CA PHE A 15 -16.67 58.96 -18.96
C PHE A 15 -15.65 58.39 -19.96
N SER A 16 -15.53 58.97 -21.17
CA SER A 16 -14.57 58.52 -22.18
C SER A 16 -13.15 58.91 -21.73
N GLY A 17 -12.44 57.94 -21.15
CA GLY A 17 -11.10 58.15 -20.54
C GLY A 17 -11.05 57.93 -19.03
N SER A 18 -12.17 57.65 -18.35
CA SER A 18 -12.14 57.23 -16.96
C SER A 18 -11.80 55.73 -16.85
N ASN A 19 -10.79 55.40 -16.03
CA ASN A 19 -10.50 54.02 -15.66
C ASN A 19 -11.15 53.73 -14.31
N PHE A 20 -12.02 52.72 -14.25
CA PHE A 20 -12.54 52.22 -12.98
C PHE A 20 -11.41 51.51 -12.22
N ILE A 21 -10.89 52.17 -11.18
CA ILE A 21 -9.93 51.55 -10.26
C ILE A 21 -10.73 50.71 -9.27
N PHE A 22 -11.00 49.46 -9.63
CA PHE A 22 -11.47 48.47 -8.67
C PHE A 22 -10.32 48.15 -7.72
N THR A 23 -10.36 48.71 -6.51
CA THR A 23 -9.44 48.30 -5.44
C THR A 23 -9.73 46.84 -5.11
N SER A 24 -8.80 45.94 -5.46
CA SER A 24 -8.93 44.53 -5.09
C SER A 24 -9.11 44.43 -3.57
N PRO A 25 -10.15 43.73 -3.08
CA PRO A 25 -10.38 43.56 -1.66
C PRO A 25 -9.10 43.05 -0.96
N LYS A 26 -8.83 43.55 0.25
CA LYS A 26 -7.64 43.17 1.03
C LYS A 26 -7.52 41.63 1.04
N PRO A 27 -6.36 41.06 0.66
CA PRO A 27 -6.17 39.62 0.63
C PRO A 27 -6.53 39.00 1.98
N ARG A 28 -7.43 38.01 1.98
CA ARG A 28 -7.88 37.37 3.22
C ARG A 28 -6.71 36.70 3.93
N GLU A 29 -6.49 37.07 5.19
CA GLU A 29 -5.51 36.41 6.05
C GLU A 29 -6.00 34.99 6.32
N LYS A 30 -5.28 33.99 5.77
CA LYS A 30 -5.61 32.58 5.99
C LYS A 30 -5.32 32.22 7.44
N SER A 31 -6.24 31.51 8.09
CA SER A 31 -6.03 30.99 9.44
C SER A 31 -4.77 30.11 9.51
N GLU A 32 -4.13 30.08 10.67
CA GLU A 32 -2.91 29.29 10.89
C GLU A 32 -3.12 27.79 10.60
N GLU A 33 -4.32 27.28 10.86
CA GLU A 33 -4.71 25.91 10.53
C GLU A 33 -4.71 25.63 9.03
N LEU A 34 -5.23 26.57 8.22
CA LEU A 34 -5.24 26.43 6.76
C LEU A 34 -3.82 26.49 6.18
N LYS A 35 -2.94 27.34 6.75
CA LYS A 35 -1.53 27.38 6.35
C LYS A 35 -0.83 26.04 6.64
N LYS A 36 -1.08 25.44 7.81
CA LYS A 36 -0.54 24.12 8.18
C LYS A 36 -1.03 23.03 7.22
N ARG A 37 -2.33 23.02 6.89
CA ARG A 37 -2.89 22.07 5.91
C ARG A 37 -2.29 22.24 4.52
N LEU A 38 -2.13 23.48 4.05
CA LEU A 38 -1.50 23.77 2.76
C LEU A 38 -0.03 23.32 2.73
N ARG A 39 0.72 23.52 3.82
CA ARG A 39 2.09 23.01 3.95
C ARG A 39 2.14 21.50 3.84
N LYS A 40 1.24 20.80 4.55
CA LYS A 40 1.14 19.33 4.48
C LYS A 40 0.81 18.84 3.07
N LEU A 41 -0.14 19.48 2.39
CA LEU A 41 -0.48 19.14 1.01
C LEU A 41 0.69 19.38 0.05
N LYS A 42 1.44 20.48 0.25
CA LYS A 42 2.64 20.78 -0.54
C LYS A 42 3.73 19.73 -0.33
N GLU A 43 4.00 19.35 0.91
CA GLU A 43 4.98 18.32 1.24
C GLU A 43 4.62 16.96 0.61
N LEU A 44 3.33 16.59 0.61
CA LEU A 44 2.86 15.38 -0.07
C LEU A 44 3.06 15.44 -1.58
N ALA A 45 2.83 16.60 -2.20
CA ALA A 45 3.07 16.80 -3.63
C ALA A 45 4.56 16.70 -3.98
N GLU A 46 5.43 17.37 -3.20
CA GLU A 46 6.90 17.32 -3.38
C GLU A 46 7.43 15.88 -3.22
N ARG A 47 6.92 15.12 -2.25
CA ARG A 47 7.28 13.70 -2.09
C ARG A 47 6.87 12.86 -3.28
N LYS A 48 5.69 13.11 -3.86
CA LYS A 48 5.21 12.40 -5.04
C LYS A 48 6.08 12.69 -6.26
N GLU A 49 6.43 13.95 -6.47
CA GLU A 49 7.32 14.37 -7.55
C GLU A 49 8.71 13.74 -7.40
N TYR A 50 9.28 13.75 -6.18
CA TYR A 50 10.52 13.03 -5.89
C TYR A 50 10.43 11.53 -6.20
N GLN A 51 9.32 10.89 -5.85
CA GLN A 51 9.09 9.47 -6.18
C GLN A 51 9.01 9.23 -7.69
N GLU A 52 8.42 10.15 -8.46
CA GLU A 52 8.39 10.08 -9.92
C GLU A 52 9.79 10.21 -10.52
N LEU A 53 10.63 11.12 -10.00
CA LEU A 53 12.02 11.30 -10.43
C LEU A 53 12.89 10.05 -10.17
N VAL A 54 12.62 9.34 -9.07
CA VAL A 54 13.43 8.21 -8.60
C VAL A 54 12.86 6.85 -9.04
N LYS A 55 11.72 6.87 -9.73
CA LYS A 55 10.96 5.68 -10.16
C LYS A 55 11.76 4.72 -11.04
N ASP A 56 12.63 5.23 -11.89
CA ASP A 56 13.39 4.42 -12.86
C ASP A 56 14.67 3.82 -12.27
N ILE A 57 15.11 4.35 -11.12
CA ILE A 57 16.34 3.92 -10.43
C ILE A 57 15.99 2.97 -9.27
N THR A 58 14.86 3.19 -8.61
CA THR A 58 14.43 2.36 -7.47
C THR A 58 13.66 1.14 -7.97
N PRO A 59 13.93 -0.07 -7.44
CA PRO A 59 13.10 -1.23 -7.76
C PRO A 59 11.63 -0.92 -7.49
N LYS A 60 10.75 -1.29 -8.43
CA LYS A 60 9.31 -1.04 -8.35
C LYS A 60 8.79 -1.60 -7.03
N LYS A 61 8.43 -0.71 -6.09
CA LYS A 61 7.67 -1.10 -4.90
C LYS A 61 6.29 -1.51 -5.40
N ASP A 62 6.01 -2.81 -5.36
CA ASP A 62 4.69 -3.34 -5.72
C ASP A 62 3.65 -2.64 -4.84
N LEU A 63 2.73 -1.91 -5.46
CA LEU A 63 1.67 -1.12 -4.80
C LEU A 63 0.60 -2.02 -4.10
N ASN A 64 0.94 -3.26 -3.76
CA ASN A 64 0.06 -4.29 -3.22
C ASN A 64 0.00 -4.36 -1.68
N GLU A 65 0.66 -3.44 -0.97
CA GLU A 65 0.80 -3.51 0.50
C GLU A 65 -0.27 -2.73 1.31
N PRO A 66 -1.56 -2.88 1.00
CA PRO A 66 -2.55 -2.94 2.07
C PRO A 66 -3.34 -4.25 2.09
N PHE A 67 -3.31 -5.02 1.00
CA PHE A 67 -3.93 -6.36 0.91
C PHE A 67 -2.92 -7.50 1.09
N SER A 68 -1.60 -7.24 1.00
CA SER A 68 -0.56 -8.22 1.35
C SER A 68 -0.63 -8.56 2.84
N THR A 69 -0.82 -7.59 3.74
CA THR A 69 -0.90 -7.87 5.19
C THR A 69 -2.03 -8.85 5.55
N TYR A 70 -3.20 -8.73 4.93
CA TYR A 70 -4.32 -9.64 5.20
C TYR A 70 -4.14 -11.01 4.53
N LYS A 71 -3.68 -11.03 3.27
CA LYS A 71 -3.41 -12.29 2.55
C LYS A 71 -2.22 -13.05 3.12
N ASP A 72 -1.19 -12.35 3.58
CA ASP A 72 -0.03 -12.92 4.27
C ASP A 72 -0.41 -13.37 5.68
N GLN A 73 -1.30 -12.67 6.39
CA GLN A 73 -1.81 -13.14 7.70
C GLN A 73 -2.66 -14.41 7.54
N ILE A 74 -3.54 -14.47 6.54
CA ILE A 74 -4.31 -15.68 6.23
C ILE A 74 -3.38 -16.79 5.75
N GLY A 75 -2.44 -16.48 4.86
CA GLY A 75 -1.47 -17.44 4.35
C GLY A 75 -0.57 -18.00 5.45
N PHE A 76 -0.16 -17.15 6.39
CA PHE A 76 0.63 -17.55 7.57
C PHE A 76 -0.19 -18.43 8.51
N GLY A 77 -1.41 -18.03 8.88
CA GLY A 77 -2.28 -18.86 9.72
C GLY A 77 -2.64 -20.21 9.09
N LEU A 78 -2.90 -20.22 7.78
CA LEU A 78 -3.18 -21.44 7.03
C LEU A 78 -1.94 -22.36 6.95
N HIS A 79 -0.76 -21.78 6.76
CA HIS A 79 0.50 -22.52 6.78
C HIS A 79 0.73 -23.20 8.15
N VAL A 80 0.60 -22.43 9.24
CA VAL A 80 0.72 -22.95 10.62
C VAL A 80 -0.30 -24.07 10.88
N ALA A 81 -1.55 -23.89 10.45
CA ALA A 81 -2.56 -24.93 10.62
C ALA A 81 -2.22 -26.21 9.85
N LEU A 82 -1.74 -26.09 8.60
CA LEU A 82 -1.32 -27.23 7.77
C LEU A 82 -0.12 -27.96 8.35
N THR A 83 0.90 -27.25 8.84
CA THR A 83 2.10 -27.88 9.40
C THR A 83 1.79 -28.55 10.73
N MET A 84 0.96 -27.95 11.58
CA MET A 84 0.48 -28.59 12.82
C MET A 84 -0.33 -29.86 12.52
N PHE A 85 -1.26 -29.80 11.57
CA PHE A 85 -2.05 -30.97 11.17
C PHE A 85 -1.15 -32.10 10.65
N THR A 86 -0.21 -31.77 9.77
CA THR A 86 0.74 -32.73 9.19
C THR A 86 1.64 -33.33 10.28
N GLY A 87 2.14 -32.52 11.21
CA GLY A 87 2.95 -32.96 12.35
C GLY A 87 2.20 -33.91 13.29
N TYR A 88 0.94 -33.61 13.59
CA TYR A 88 0.08 -34.49 14.39
C TYR A 88 -0.13 -35.85 13.71
N LEU A 89 -0.50 -35.86 12.43
CA LEU A 89 -0.69 -37.09 11.66
C LEU A 89 0.60 -37.91 11.59
N LEU A 90 1.73 -37.27 11.29
CA LEU A 90 3.01 -37.94 11.20
C LEU A 90 3.41 -38.55 12.55
N GLY A 91 3.26 -37.80 13.65
CA GLY A 91 3.53 -38.31 15.00
C GLY A 91 2.58 -39.44 15.40
N TYR A 92 1.29 -39.32 15.06
CA TYR A 92 0.28 -40.35 15.31
C TYR A 92 0.59 -41.64 14.55
N PHE A 93 0.94 -41.55 13.26
CA PHE A 93 1.31 -42.71 12.45
C PHE A 93 2.64 -43.32 12.88
N ALA A 94 3.64 -42.49 13.24
CA ALA A 94 4.92 -42.97 13.73
C ALA A 94 4.77 -43.79 15.01
N PHE A 95 4.01 -43.29 16.00
CA PHE A 95 3.76 -44.03 17.22
C PHE A 95 2.82 -45.21 17.02
N ARG A 96 1.86 -45.12 16.10
CA ARG A 96 1.02 -46.27 15.70
C ARG A 96 1.84 -47.40 15.08
N ALA A 97 2.91 -47.07 14.36
CA ALA A 97 3.83 -48.05 13.80
C ALA A 97 4.79 -48.62 14.86
N LEU A 98 5.20 -47.80 15.83
CA LEU A 98 6.23 -48.17 16.83
C LEU A 98 5.65 -48.89 18.05
N PHE A 99 4.47 -48.48 18.51
CA PHE A 99 3.77 -49.05 19.66
C PHE A 99 2.43 -49.59 19.17
N ASN A 100 2.32 -50.92 19.07
CA ASN A 100 1.09 -51.62 18.63
C ASN A 100 -0.18 -50.95 19.17
N HIS A 101 -1.13 -50.69 18.26
CA HIS A 101 -2.57 -50.34 18.37
C HIS A 101 -3.19 -49.84 19.69
N SER A 102 -2.44 -49.29 20.64
CA SER A 102 -2.98 -48.69 21.85
C SER A 102 -3.36 -47.24 21.52
N PRO A 103 -4.65 -46.87 21.65
CA PRO A 103 -5.12 -45.53 21.27
C PRO A 103 -4.38 -44.42 22.04
N ILE A 104 -4.02 -44.71 23.30
CA ILE A 104 -3.35 -43.78 24.21
C ILE A 104 -1.94 -43.44 23.70
N MET A 105 -1.15 -44.42 23.26
CA MET A 105 0.21 -44.16 22.76
C MET A 105 0.21 -43.48 21.40
N ASN A 106 -0.76 -43.77 20.54
CA ASN A 106 -0.88 -43.10 19.25
C ASN A 106 -1.21 -41.62 19.43
N SER A 107 -2.12 -41.28 20.34
CA SER A 107 -2.43 -39.90 20.70
C SER A 107 -1.23 -39.18 21.32
N ALA A 108 -0.47 -39.86 22.20
CA ALA A 108 0.77 -39.31 22.76
C ALA A 108 1.81 -38.99 21.67
N GLY A 109 1.93 -39.87 20.65
CA GLY A 109 2.77 -39.62 19.48
C GLY A 109 2.30 -38.44 18.64
N GLY A 110 0.99 -38.28 18.46
CA GLY A 110 0.42 -37.10 17.81
C GLY A 110 0.74 -35.79 18.55
N ILE A 111 0.65 -35.81 19.89
CA ILE A 111 1.02 -34.64 20.73
C ILE A 111 2.52 -34.34 20.62
N LEU A 112 3.39 -35.35 20.68
CA LEU A 112 4.82 -35.18 20.43
C LEU A 112 5.10 -34.65 19.01
N GLY A 113 4.36 -35.14 18.02
CA GLY A 113 4.38 -34.66 16.64
C GLY A 113 3.95 -33.19 16.52
N LEU A 114 2.99 -32.73 17.33
CA LEU A 114 2.62 -31.32 17.40
C LEU A 114 3.74 -30.45 17.98
N VAL A 115 4.39 -30.88 19.06
CA VAL A 115 5.51 -30.15 19.65
C VAL A 115 6.67 -30.03 18.65
N PHE A 116 7.00 -31.13 17.97
CA PHE A 116 8.03 -31.14 16.94
C PHE A 116 7.63 -30.30 15.72
N GLY A 117 6.37 -30.37 15.29
CA GLY A 117 5.80 -29.53 14.24
C GLY A 117 5.88 -28.04 14.57
N MET A 118 5.62 -27.65 15.83
CA MET A 118 5.76 -26.26 16.29
C MET A 118 7.21 -25.78 16.23
N LEU A 119 8.18 -26.64 16.57
CA LEU A 119 9.60 -26.30 16.44
C LEU A 119 9.98 -26.10 14.98
N LEU A 120 9.58 -27.03 14.09
CA LEU A 120 9.84 -26.91 12.65
C LEU A 120 9.17 -25.67 12.04
N GLU A 121 7.93 -25.38 12.39
CA GLU A 121 7.23 -24.16 11.97
C GLU A 121 8.00 -22.92 12.41
N THR A 122 8.50 -22.89 13.65
CA THR A 122 9.30 -21.77 14.16
C THR A 122 10.62 -21.63 13.38
N PHE A 123 11.32 -22.73 13.09
CA PHE A 123 12.53 -22.71 12.28
C PHE A 123 12.28 -22.26 10.84
N LEU A 124 11.23 -22.77 10.20
CA LEU A 124 10.83 -22.39 8.84
C LEU A 124 10.39 -20.94 8.78
N PHE A 125 9.67 -20.46 9.80
CA PHE A 125 9.30 -19.06 9.96
C PHE A 125 10.54 -18.18 10.04
N ILE A 126 11.51 -18.56 10.88
CA ILE A 126 12.80 -17.85 11.02
C ILE A 126 13.53 -17.80 9.67
N ILE A 127 13.68 -18.92 8.97
CA ILE A 127 14.37 -18.95 7.66
C ILE A 127 13.61 -18.08 6.65
N ARG A 128 12.29 -18.21 6.56
CA ARG A 128 11.47 -17.47 5.61
C ARG A 128 11.46 -15.97 5.88
N THR A 129 11.43 -15.54 7.14
CA THR A 129 11.53 -14.12 7.49
C THR A 129 12.96 -13.58 7.41
N SER A 130 13.97 -14.44 7.49
CA SER A 130 15.39 -14.06 7.39
C SER A 130 15.90 -13.94 5.96
N GLU A 131 15.14 -14.39 4.95
CA GLU A 131 15.42 -14.16 3.53
C GLU A 131 14.51 -13.06 2.91
N PRO A 132 14.70 -11.77 3.21
CA PRO A 132 14.05 -10.70 2.44
C PRO A 132 14.73 -10.43 1.09
N ASN A 133 15.86 -11.07 0.75
CA ASN A 133 16.72 -10.64 -0.37
C ASN A 133 17.09 -11.68 -1.45
N LEU A 134 16.51 -12.90 -1.48
CA LEU A 134 16.99 -13.93 -2.42
C LEU A 134 15.98 -14.61 -3.34
N LYS A 135 14.71 -14.19 -3.40
CA LYS A 135 13.78 -14.69 -4.44
C LYS A 135 13.21 -13.58 -5.30
N SER A 136 14.02 -13.15 -6.28
CA SER A 136 13.47 -12.88 -7.61
C SER A 136 12.97 -14.20 -8.17
N PRO A 137 11.68 -14.37 -8.53
CA PRO A 137 11.29 -15.52 -9.33
C PRO A 137 11.83 -15.32 -10.75
N SER A 138 13.04 -15.83 -11.00
CA SER A 138 13.51 -16.08 -12.35
C SER A 138 12.77 -17.30 -12.91
N SER A 139 11.59 -17.07 -13.48
CA SER A 139 10.87 -18.02 -14.36
C SER A 139 9.95 -17.17 -15.24
N THR A 140 10.05 -17.10 -16.56
CA THR A 140 10.67 -17.97 -17.55
C THR A 140 10.91 -17.09 -18.78
N SER A 141 12.10 -17.14 -19.36
CA SER A 141 12.42 -16.47 -20.61
C SER A 141 11.47 -16.91 -21.72
N ARG A 142 10.59 -16.01 -22.20
CA ARG A 142 9.91 -16.21 -23.48
C ARG A 142 10.96 -16.13 -24.58
N PHE A 143 11.36 -17.28 -25.11
CA PHE A 143 12.03 -17.37 -26.40
C PHE A 143 11.09 -16.81 -27.47
N LYS A 144 11.25 -15.53 -27.81
CA LYS A 144 10.65 -14.94 -29.01
C LYS A 144 11.59 -15.27 -30.17
N LYS A 145 11.32 -16.39 -30.83
CA LYS A 145 11.94 -16.77 -32.10
C LYS A 145 11.53 -15.73 -33.15
N ASN A 146 12.49 -14.93 -33.61
CA ASN A 146 12.37 -14.17 -34.86
C ASN A 146 12.78 -15.12 -36.00
N GLN A 147 11.83 -15.45 -36.87
CA GLN A 147 12.00 -15.60 -38.32
C GLN A 147 10.62 -15.70 -38.96
#